data_AF-A0A6M0CI57-F1
#
_entry.id   AF-A0A6M0CI57-F1
#
_cell.length_a   1.000
_cell.length_b   1.000
_cell.length_c   1.000
_cell.angle_alpha   90.00
_cell.angle_beta   90.00
_cell.angle_gamma   90.00
#
_symmetry.space_group_name_H-M   'P 1'
#
loop_
_entity.id
_entity.type
_entity.pdbx_description
1 polymer ?
#
loop_
_entity_poly.entity_id
_entity_poly.type
_entity_poly.pdbx_seq_one_letter_code
_entity_poly.pdbx_strand_id
1 'polypeptide(L)'
;SIADSFRDYVLKLGDSFEADFFHYQPDLNFLDFFSPGKRESFEKELANAFEKYINDRLAAWTVTVEQKMDAAFLQLSRRAAHYGASYTKVTDKITEKLTGQKVKTFSSSSSSEDDAPAWAQWAMGLFSLARGNLAGVAMAGAGFDWKNILLNLITVAGIGGIIAAVTGITLGPIGLALLGLGVGVMQADQARKQLIQATKKELVKYLPQVAQEQWQPIRDAIKECFDNYETEVKERIDDDIKSRQAELDNLLKQKEEREINREEELSRLSKLETDVSGEYEKIESVYQAFLKAVG
;
A
#
# COMPACT_ATOMS: atom_id res chain seq x y z
N SER A 1 3.37 -4.58 -15.40
CA SER A 1 3.42 -4.50 -13.92
C SER A 1 3.05 -3.10 -13.44
N ILE A 2 2.85 -2.86 -12.14
CA ILE A 2 2.62 -1.49 -11.62
C ILE A 2 3.85 -0.59 -11.85
N ALA A 3 5.07 -1.13 -11.69
CA ALA A 3 6.30 -0.42 -12.01
C ALA A 3 6.39 -0.02 -13.50
N ASP A 4 5.96 -0.88 -14.42
CA ASP A 4 5.88 -0.50 -15.84
C ASP A 4 4.89 0.65 -16.05
N SER A 5 3.79 0.70 -15.28
CA SER A 5 2.85 1.81 -15.37
C SER A 5 3.40 3.13 -14.82
N PHE A 6 4.40 3.09 -13.92
CA PHE A 6 5.17 4.29 -13.57
C PHE A 6 6.01 4.76 -14.75
N ARG A 7 6.80 3.86 -15.34
CA ARG A 7 7.68 4.17 -16.47
C ARG A 7 6.87 4.79 -17.62
N ASP A 8 5.75 4.17 -17.97
CA ASP A 8 4.85 4.66 -19.02
C ASP A 8 4.20 6.01 -18.65
N TYR A 9 3.87 6.22 -17.38
CA TYR A 9 3.31 7.49 -16.89
C TYR A 9 4.34 8.62 -17.00
N VAL A 10 5.56 8.40 -16.51
CA VAL A 10 6.66 9.38 -16.58
C VAL A 10 6.98 9.74 -18.02
N LEU A 11 7.12 8.76 -18.91
CA LEU A 11 7.43 9.04 -20.33
C LEU A 11 6.34 9.86 -21.03
N LYS A 12 5.08 9.73 -20.60
CA LYS A 12 3.94 10.49 -21.14
C LYS A 12 3.78 11.89 -20.55
N LEU A 13 4.51 12.26 -19.49
CA LEU A 13 4.45 13.61 -18.93
C LEU A 13 4.80 14.68 -19.97
N GLY A 14 5.71 14.37 -20.90
CA GLY A 14 6.08 15.27 -21.99
C GLY A 14 4.95 15.60 -22.97
N ASP A 15 3.97 14.71 -23.12
CA ASP A 15 2.89 14.85 -24.11
C ASP A 15 1.90 15.93 -23.67
N SER A 16 1.52 15.94 -22.38
CA SER A 16 0.54 16.88 -21.81
C SER A 16 1.19 18.07 -21.09
N PHE A 17 2.53 18.11 -20.96
CA PHE A 17 3.26 19.11 -20.18
C PHE A 17 2.84 20.55 -20.49
N GLU A 18 2.69 20.92 -21.77
CA GLU A 18 2.36 22.30 -22.16
C GLU A 18 1.00 22.74 -21.62
N ALA A 19 -0.01 21.88 -21.71
CA ALA A 19 -1.35 22.16 -21.20
C ALA A 19 -1.38 22.15 -19.67
N ASP A 20 -0.65 21.21 -19.07
CA ASP A 20 -0.65 21.00 -17.64
C ASP A 20 0.13 22.08 -16.88
N PHE A 21 1.33 22.41 -17.34
CA PHE A 21 2.26 23.33 -16.67
C PHE A 21 1.85 24.80 -16.80
N PHE A 22 0.96 25.13 -17.75
CA PHE A 22 0.46 26.49 -17.96
C PHE A 22 -0.15 27.10 -16.68
N HIS A 23 -0.77 26.27 -15.83
CA HIS A 23 -1.38 26.71 -14.57
C HIS A 23 -0.40 26.88 -13.41
N TYR A 24 0.84 26.41 -13.57
CA TYR A 24 1.89 26.46 -12.56
C TYR A 24 2.90 27.58 -12.82
N GLN A 25 2.93 28.13 -14.04
CA GLN A 25 3.95 29.11 -14.43
C GLN A 25 3.97 30.33 -13.49
N PRO A 26 5.16 30.78 -13.06
CA PRO A 26 5.29 32.04 -12.33
C PRO A 26 4.95 33.23 -13.23
N ASP A 27 4.57 34.35 -12.62
CA ASP A 27 4.29 35.57 -13.36
C ASP A 27 5.58 36.12 -13.98
N LEU A 28 5.62 36.08 -15.32
CA LEU A 28 6.75 36.54 -16.09
C LEU A 28 6.69 38.05 -16.31
N ASN A 29 7.56 38.78 -15.61
CA ASN A 29 7.90 40.16 -15.98
C ASN A 29 9.31 40.21 -16.57
N PHE A 30 9.40 40.33 -17.90
CA PHE A 30 10.67 40.20 -18.63
C PHE A 30 11.76 41.19 -18.17
N LEU A 31 11.36 42.37 -17.72
CA LEU A 31 12.29 43.38 -17.20
C LEU A 31 13.00 42.95 -15.92
N ASP A 32 12.40 42.02 -15.17
CA ASP A 32 12.93 41.55 -13.91
C ASP A 32 14.12 40.59 -14.09
N PHE A 33 14.31 39.99 -15.28
CA PHE A 33 15.48 39.17 -15.60
C PHE A 33 16.79 39.95 -15.67
N PHE A 34 16.74 41.27 -15.89
CA PHE A 34 17.94 42.11 -15.92
C PHE A 34 18.46 42.48 -14.53
N SER A 35 17.66 42.24 -13.48
CA SER A 35 18.06 42.44 -12.09
C SER A 35 18.51 41.11 -11.48
N PRO A 36 19.77 40.99 -10.98
CA PRO A 36 20.27 39.75 -10.41
C PRO A 36 19.37 39.18 -9.30
N GLY A 37 18.87 40.02 -8.39
CA GLY A 37 18.02 39.60 -7.29
C GLY A 37 16.60 39.19 -7.72
N LYS A 38 16.03 39.83 -8.74
CA LYS A 38 14.72 39.42 -9.25
C LYS A 38 14.80 38.18 -10.13
N ARG A 39 15.91 37.99 -10.85
CA ARG A 39 16.22 36.75 -11.57
C ARG A 39 16.27 35.56 -10.61
N GLU A 40 16.95 35.70 -9.47
CA GLU A 40 16.99 34.66 -8.43
C GLU A 40 15.59 34.36 -7.85
N SER A 41 14.77 35.39 -7.64
CA SER A 41 13.38 35.21 -7.21
C SER A 41 12.55 34.42 -8.23
N PHE A 42 12.65 34.79 -9.51
CA PHE A 42 11.97 34.08 -10.59
C PHE A 42 12.43 32.62 -10.70
N GLU A 43 13.74 32.39 -10.62
CA GLU A 43 14.35 31.06 -10.62
C GLU A 43 13.78 30.18 -9.50
N LYS A 44 13.65 30.73 -8.29
CA LYS A 44 13.04 30.04 -7.15
C LYS A 44 11.56 29.76 -7.35
N GLU A 45 10.80 30.71 -7.88
CA GLU A 45 9.38 30.52 -8.17
C GLU A 45 9.16 29.46 -9.25
N LEU A 46 9.99 29.43 -10.30
CA LEU A 46 9.92 28.41 -11.33
C LEU A 46 10.27 27.02 -10.78
N ALA A 47 11.27 26.92 -9.91
CA ALA A 47 11.60 25.68 -9.23
C ALA A 47 10.42 25.17 -8.38
N ASN A 48 9.80 26.04 -7.58
CA ASN A 48 8.63 25.70 -6.77
C ASN A 48 7.42 25.29 -7.63
N ALA A 49 7.19 25.98 -8.76
CA ALA A 49 6.15 25.64 -9.71
C ALA A 49 6.35 24.25 -10.30
N PHE A 50 7.59 23.92 -10.66
CA PHE A 50 7.96 22.62 -11.20
C PHE A 50 7.84 21.51 -10.16
N GLU A 51 8.29 21.75 -8.92
CA GLU A 51 8.09 20.86 -7.78
C GLU A 51 6.60 20.54 -7.58
N LYS A 52 5.75 21.58 -7.54
CA LYS A 52 4.32 21.40 -7.37
C LYS A 52 3.69 20.60 -8.53
N TYR A 53 4.09 20.89 -9.76
CA TYR A 53 3.63 20.12 -10.94
C TYR A 53 3.98 18.63 -10.82
N ILE A 54 5.23 18.31 -10.48
CA ILE A 54 5.67 16.91 -10.32
C ILE A 54 4.92 16.23 -9.17
N ASN A 55 4.75 16.90 -8.04
CA ASN A 55 4.00 16.37 -6.90
C ASN A 55 2.56 16.03 -7.26
N ASP A 56 1.86 16.94 -7.95
CA ASP A 56 0.48 16.73 -8.37
C ASP A 56 0.37 15.56 -9.37
N ARG A 57 1.32 15.41 -10.29
CA ARG A 57 1.36 14.30 -11.25
C ARG A 57 1.64 12.96 -10.58
N LEU A 58 2.61 12.90 -9.68
CA LEU A 58 2.93 11.69 -8.93
C LEU A 58 1.77 11.29 -8.00
N ALA A 59 1.09 12.26 -7.38
CA ALA A 59 -0.11 12.00 -6.59
C ALA A 59 -1.23 11.40 -7.46
N ALA A 60 -1.48 11.97 -8.64
CA ALA A 60 -2.47 11.43 -9.58
C ALA A 60 -2.13 10.00 -10.05
N TRP A 61 -0.85 9.72 -10.32
CA TRP A 61 -0.41 8.36 -10.62
C TRP A 61 -0.63 7.40 -9.46
N THR A 62 -0.35 7.85 -8.23
CA THR A 62 -0.50 7.04 -7.01
C THR A 62 -1.93 6.55 -6.85
N VAL A 63 -2.94 7.37 -7.10
CA VAL A 63 -4.37 6.96 -7.09
C VAL A 63 -4.62 5.74 -8.00
N THR A 64 -3.96 5.68 -9.17
CA THR A 64 -4.08 4.54 -10.08
C THR A 64 -3.39 3.29 -9.52
N VAL A 65 -2.27 3.47 -8.81
CA VAL A 65 -1.59 2.38 -8.10
C VAL A 65 -2.46 1.84 -6.98
N GLU A 66 -3.08 2.71 -6.19
CA GLU A 66 -4.00 2.33 -5.11
C GLU A 66 -5.09 1.39 -5.62
N GLN A 67 -5.74 1.76 -6.73
CA GLN A 67 -6.79 0.95 -7.35
C GLN A 67 -6.31 -0.44 -7.78
N LYS A 68 -5.09 -0.52 -8.33
CA LYS A 68 -4.50 -1.80 -8.77
C LYS A 68 -4.11 -2.68 -7.58
N MET A 69 -3.53 -2.09 -6.53
CA MET A 69 -3.19 -2.78 -5.29
C MET A 69 -4.46 -3.31 -4.63
N ASP A 70 -5.48 -2.47 -4.49
CA ASP A 70 -6.80 -2.85 -3.99
C ASP A 70 -7.39 -4.04 -4.75
N ALA A 71 -7.38 -3.98 -6.08
CA ALA A 71 -7.88 -5.08 -6.90
C ALA A 71 -7.10 -6.38 -6.69
N ALA A 72 -5.78 -6.29 -6.52
CA ALA A 72 -4.94 -7.46 -6.27
C ALA A 72 -5.21 -8.07 -4.89
N PHE A 73 -5.26 -7.26 -3.83
CA PHE A 73 -5.55 -7.75 -2.47
C PHE A 73 -6.99 -8.23 -2.32
N LEU A 74 -7.95 -7.67 -3.05
CA LEU A 74 -9.30 -8.22 -3.13
C LEU A 74 -9.29 -9.65 -3.71
N GLN A 75 -8.48 -9.88 -4.75
CA GLN A 75 -8.36 -11.23 -5.33
C GLN A 75 -7.67 -12.19 -4.35
N LEU A 76 -6.65 -11.75 -3.63
CA LEU A 76 -6.00 -12.53 -2.58
C LEU A 76 -6.97 -12.89 -1.45
N SER A 77 -7.76 -11.91 -0.97
CA SER A 77 -8.81 -12.14 0.03
C SER A 77 -9.84 -13.17 -0.45
N ARG A 78 -10.34 -13.07 -1.69
CA ARG A 78 -11.24 -14.09 -2.27
C ARG A 78 -10.62 -15.48 -2.36
N ARG A 79 -9.32 -15.56 -2.69
CA ARG A 79 -8.59 -16.83 -2.72
C ARG A 79 -8.39 -17.39 -1.32
N ALA A 80 -8.08 -16.55 -0.34
CA ALA A 80 -7.99 -16.93 1.07
C ALA A 80 -9.32 -17.49 1.58
N ALA A 81 -10.46 -16.87 1.24
CA ALA A 81 -11.78 -17.41 1.54
C ALA A 81 -11.99 -18.81 0.93
N HIS A 82 -11.65 -18.98 -0.35
CA HIS A 82 -11.81 -20.25 -1.06
C HIS A 82 -10.93 -21.36 -0.47
N TYR A 83 -9.65 -21.07 -0.23
CA TYR A 83 -8.72 -22.03 0.35
C TYR A 83 -9.01 -22.28 1.83
N GLY A 84 -9.46 -21.27 2.58
CA GLY A 84 -9.93 -21.41 3.96
C GLY A 84 -11.11 -22.37 4.06
N ALA A 85 -12.13 -22.23 3.22
CA ALA A 85 -13.26 -23.17 3.19
C ALA A 85 -12.83 -24.60 2.81
N SER A 86 -11.85 -24.74 1.92
CA SER A 86 -11.29 -26.06 1.57
C SER A 86 -10.47 -26.65 2.71
N TYR A 87 -9.74 -25.82 3.44
CA TYR A 87 -8.97 -26.18 4.62
C TYR A 87 -9.89 -26.68 5.74
N THR A 88 -10.98 -25.97 6.04
CA THR A 88 -11.98 -26.39 7.03
C THR A 88 -12.54 -27.78 6.72
N LYS A 89 -12.84 -28.08 5.45
CA LYS A 89 -13.29 -29.43 5.04
C LYS A 89 -12.25 -30.53 5.33
N VAL A 90 -10.96 -30.21 5.24
CA VAL A 90 -9.88 -31.14 5.58
C VAL A 90 -9.80 -31.32 7.09
N THR A 91 -9.84 -30.23 7.85
CA THR A 91 -9.78 -30.29 9.31
C THR A 91 -10.98 -30.99 9.92
N ASP A 92 -12.19 -30.79 9.37
CA ASP A 92 -13.40 -31.50 9.80
C ASP A 92 -13.28 -33.01 9.58
N LYS A 93 -12.69 -33.42 8.45
CA LYS A 93 -12.42 -34.84 8.16
C LYS A 93 -11.37 -35.41 9.10
N ILE A 94 -10.36 -34.64 9.49
CA ILE A 94 -9.38 -35.06 10.49
C ILE A 94 -10.11 -35.31 11.81
N THR A 95 -10.94 -34.38 12.28
CA THR A 95 -11.73 -34.53 13.50
C THR A 95 -12.71 -35.70 13.42
N GLU A 96 -13.40 -35.91 12.31
CA GLU A 96 -14.31 -37.04 12.11
C GLU A 96 -13.56 -38.37 12.19
N LYS A 97 -12.39 -38.47 11.56
CA LYS A 97 -11.57 -39.69 11.60
C LYS A 97 -11.00 -39.99 12.99
N LEU A 98 -10.69 -38.96 13.77
CA LEU A 98 -10.11 -39.11 15.11
C LEU A 98 -11.17 -39.42 16.17
N THR A 99 -12.33 -38.77 16.09
CA THR A 99 -13.38 -38.87 17.12
C THR A 99 -14.48 -39.87 16.78
N GLY A 100 -14.60 -40.27 15.50
CA GLY A 100 -15.72 -41.06 14.99
C GLY A 100 -17.05 -40.29 14.91
N GLN A 101 -17.05 -38.99 15.25
CA GLN A 101 -18.23 -38.13 15.21
C GLN A 101 -18.05 -37.05 14.16
N LYS A 102 -19.09 -36.84 13.34
CA LYS A 102 -19.12 -35.67 12.46
C LYS A 102 -19.23 -34.41 13.30
N VAL A 103 -18.32 -33.47 13.09
CA VAL A 103 -18.40 -32.12 13.65
C VAL A 103 -19.70 -31.50 13.15
N LYS A 104 -20.64 -31.23 14.05
CA LYS A 104 -21.77 -30.34 13.76
C LYS A 104 -21.24 -28.92 13.90
N THR A 105 -20.84 -28.31 12.79
CA THR A 105 -20.67 -26.86 12.76
C THR A 105 -22.03 -26.24 13.10
N PHE A 106 -22.12 -25.53 14.22
CA PHE A 106 -23.30 -24.75 14.60
C PHE A 106 -23.43 -23.59 13.61
N SER A 107 -23.96 -23.87 12.42
CA SER A 107 -24.33 -22.85 11.45
C SER A 107 -25.63 -22.19 11.91
N SER A 108 -25.51 -21.28 12.87
CA SER A 108 -26.55 -20.29 13.14
C SER A 108 -26.22 -19.03 12.34
N SER A 109 -26.66 -19.02 11.08
CA SER A 109 -26.98 -17.81 10.30
C SER A 109 -26.02 -16.61 10.41
N SER A 110 -24.88 -16.64 9.71
CA SER A 110 -24.22 -15.45 9.17
C SER A 110 -23.14 -15.88 8.16
N SER A 111 -22.65 -14.93 7.38
CA SER A 111 -21.78 -15.07 6.20
C SER A 111 -20.60 -16.05 6.33
N SER A 112 -20.13 -16.55 5.18
CA SER A 112 -18.91 -17.36 4.99
C SER A 112 -17.58 -16.77 5.52
N GLU A 113 -17.64 -15.62 6.21
CA GLU A 113 -16.51 -14.94 6.84
C GLU A 113 -16.28 -15.41 8.30
N ASP A 114 -17.33 -15.83 9.01
CA ASP A 114 -17.25 -16.22 10.43
C ASP A 114 -16.69 -17.65 10.64
N ASP A 115 -16.91 -18.56 9.68
CA ASP A 115 -16.49 -19.98 9.77
C ASP A 115 -15.11 -20.28 9.12
N ALA A 116 -14.38 -19.24 8.69
CA ALA A 116 -13.07 -19.41 8.08
C ALA A 116 -11.98 -19.68 9.13
N PRO A 117 -10.93 -20.47 8.81
CA PRO A 117 -9.82 -20.67 9.73
C PRO A 117 -9.10 -19.34 10.01
N ALA A 118 -8.48 -19.20 11.18
CA ALA A 118 -7.88 -17.94 11.64
C ALA A 118 -6.86 -17.34 10.65
N TRP A 119 -6.04 -18.17 9.99
CA TRP A 119 -5.11 -17.70 8.95
C TRP A 119 -5.84 -17.10 7.75
N ALA A 120 -6.99 -17.66 7.37
CA ALA A 120 -7.80 -17.16 6.26
C ALA A 120 -8.54 -15.89 6.67
N GLN A 121 -9.06 -15.81 7.91
CA GLN A 121 -9.65 -14.58 8.45
C GLN A 121 -8.63 -13.43 8.49
N TRP A 122 -7.40 -13.69 8.89
CA TRP A 122 -6.31 -12.71 8.80
C TRP A 122 -6.04 -12.29 7.35
N ALA A 123 -5.90 -13.26 6.45
CA ALA A 123 -5.61 -13.01 5.03
C ALA A 123 -6.75 -12.28 4.30
N MET A 124 -8.00 -12.47 4.73
CA MET A 124 -9.19 -11.76 4.24
C MET A 124 -9.33 -10.38 4.87
N GLY A 125 -9.14 -10.29 6.19
CA GLY A 125 -9.33 -9.10 7.02
C GLY A 125 -8.29 -8.01 6.79
N LEU A 126 -7.10 -8.37 6.30
CA LEU A 126 -6.10 -7.40 5.87
C LEU A 126 -6.63 -6.44 4.80
N PHE A 127 -7.50 -6.92 3.91
CA PHE A 127 -8.11 -6.09 2.87
C PHE A 127 -9.23 -5.17 3.39
N SER A 128 -10.03 -5.64 4.36
CA SER A 128 -11.10 -4.82 4.94
C SER A 128 -10.56 -3.73 5.86
N LEU A 129 -9.48 -4.01 6.60
CA LEU A 129 -8.75 -3.03 7.41
C LEU A 129 -8.03 -1.97 6.57
N ALA A 130 -7.58 -2.33 5.36
CA ALA A 130 -6.94 -1.40 4.41
C ALA A 130 -7.89 -0.32 3.86
N ARG A 131 -9.17 -0.65 3.71
CA ARG A 131 -10.20 0.22 3.13
C ARG A 131 -10.89 1.12 4.15
N GLY A 132 -10.82 0.78 5.44
CA GLY A 132 -11.36 1.58 6.54
C GLY A 132 -10.39 2.66 7.01
N ASN A 133 -10.77 3.94 6.88
CA ASN A 133 -10.02 5.15 7.26
C ASN A 133 -9.63 5.26 8.76
N LEU A 134 -9.76 4.20 9.57
CA LEU A 134 -9.48 4.17 11.01
C LEU A 134 -8.46 3.10 11.43
N ALA A 135 -7.96 2.26 10.52
CA ALA A 135 -7.15 1.08 10.86
C ALA A 135 -5.75 1.03 10.21
N GLY A 136 -5.21 2.17 9.77
CA GLY A 136 -3.82 2.25 9.27
C GLY A 136 -2.78 1.73 10.28
N VAL A 137 -3.06 1.85 11.59
CA VAL A 137 -2.17 1.40 12.68
C VAL A 137 -2.19 -0.12 12.88
N ALA A 138 -3.34 -0.79 12.68
CA ALA A 138 -3.42 -2.25 12.77
C ALA A 138 -2.73 -2.93 11.58
N MET A 139 -2.77 -2.29 10.41
CA MET A 139 -2.06 -2.74 9.20
C MET A 139 -0.54 -2.50 9.29
N ALA A 140 -0.11 -1.38 9.86
CA ALA A 140 1.31 -1.12 10.12
C ALA A 140 1.90 -2.12 11.13
N GLY A 141 1.11 -2.56 12.12
CA GLY A 141 1.48 -3.63 13.05
C GLY A 141 1.60 -5.03 12.42
N ALA A 142 1.06 -5.22 11.22
CA ALA A 142 1.14 -6.45 10.43
C ALA A 142 2.04 -6.30 9.17
N GLY A 143 2.85 -5.24 9.09
CA GLY A 143 3.81 -5.03 7.99
C GLY A 143 3.21 -4.52 6.67
N PHE A 144 1.98 -4.02 6.70
CA PHE A 144 1.17 -3.78 5.50
C PHE A 144 0.85 -2.30 5.26
N ASP A 145 1.86 -1.44 5.39
CA ASP A 145 1.73 0.01 5.22
C ASP A 145 2.17 0.47 3.82
N TRP A 146 1.59 -0.14 2.78
CA TRP A 146 1.96 0.14 1.40
C TRP A 146 1.74 1.60 1.01
N LYS A 147 0.80 2.30 1.68
CA LYS A 147 0.57 3.74 1.50
C LYS A 147 1.74 4.56 2.02
N ASN A 148 2.24 4.28 3.23
CA ASN A 148 3.45 4.95 3.72
C ASN A 148 4.71 4.50 2.99
N ILE A 149 4.79 3.24 2.51
CA ILE A 149 5.89 2.79 1.64
C ILE A 149 5.86 3.56 0.31
N LEU A 150 4.70 3.72 -0.34
CA LEU A 150 4.55 4.52 -1.56
C LEU A 150 4.78 6.01 -1.32
N LEU A 151 4.25 6.59 -0.23
CA LEU A 151 4.49 7.98 0.16
C LEU A 151 5.97 8.24 0.44
N ASN A 152 6.64 7.36 1.19
CA ASN A 152 8.08 7.47 1.44
C ASN A 152 8.89 7.30 0.15
N LEU A 153 8.48 6.40 -0.75
CA LEU A 153 9.13 6.22 -2.05
C LEU A 153 8.97 7.46 -2.96
N ILE A 154 7.77 8.04 -3.00
CA ILE A 154 7.48 9.30 -3.73
C ILE A 154 8.32 10.45 -3.15
N THR A 155 8.41 10.54 -1.82
CA THR A 155 9.10 11.61 -1.09
C THR A 155 10.63 11.47 -1.14
N VAL A 156 11.16 10.26 -1.00
CA VAL A 156 12.61 9.98 -0.88
C VAL A 156 13.28 9.70 -2.22
N ALA A 157 12.59 9.03 -3.16
CA ALA A 157 13.18 8.59 -4.41
C ALA A 157 12.66 9.36 -5.64
N GLY A 158 11.35 9.60 -5.73
CA GLY A 158 10.71 10.17 -6.91
C GLY A 158 10.89 11.68 -7.10
N ILE A 159 10.66 12.47 -6.05
CA ILE A 159 10.58 13.94 -6.17
C ILE A 159 11.97 14.59 -6.15
N GLY A 160 12.85 14.18 -5.23
CA GLY A 160 14.18 14.78 -5.06
C GLY A 160 15.09 14.61 -6.28
N GLY A 161 15.08 13.44 -6.93
CA GLY A 161 15.89 13.18 -8.11
C GLY A 161 15.41 13.89 -9.38
N ILE A 162 14.08 13.93 -9.60
CA ILE A 162 13.46 14.65 -10.73
C ILE A 162 13.66 16.15 -10.58
N ILE A 163 13.40 16.68 -9.38
CA ILE A 163 13.59 18.09 -9.09
C ILE A 163 15.07 18.43 -9.20
N ALA A 164 15.99 17.71 -8.55
CA ALA A 164 17.41 18.06 -8.61
C ALA A 164 18.01 17.98 -10.03
N ALA A 165 17.58 17.02 -10.85
CA ALA A 165 18.03 16.91 -12.25
C ALA A 165 17.51 18.06 -13.13
N VAL A 166 16.27 18.52 -12.89
CA VAL A 166 15.66 19.62 -13.64
C VAL A 166 16.08 20.97 -13.06
N THR A 167 15.94 21.24 -11.76
CA THR A 167 16.24 22.56 -11.17
C THR A 167 17.74 22.83 -10.98
N GLY A 168 18.56 21.81 -10.70
CA GLY A 168 19.98 21.97 -10.41
C GLY A 168 20.87 22.22 -11.64
N ILE A 169 20.40 21.92 -12.86
CA ILE A 169 21.19 22.03 -14.10
C ILE A 169 20.54 22.99 -15.13
N THR A 170 19.22 23.25 -15.08
CA THR A 170 18.49 23.79 -16.26
C THR A 170 18.09 25.26 -16.23
N LEU A 171 18.18 25.98 -15.09
CA LEU A 171 17.81 27.40 -15.07
C LEU A 171 18.81 28.30 -15.84
N GLY A 172 20.03 27.82 -16.07
CA GLY A 172 20.99 28.45 -16.98
C GLY A 172 20.50 28.42 -18.43
N PRO A 173 20.30 27.25 -19.07
CA PRO A 173 19.78 27.13 -20.44
C PRO A 173 18.41 27.78 -20.67
N ILE A 174 17.48 27.71 -19.71
CA ILE A 174 16.16 28.36 -19.82
C ILE A 174 16.32 29.89 -19.75
N GLY A 175 17.11 30.38 -18.79
CA GLY A 175 17.46 31.81 -18.71
C GLY A 175 18.20 32.31 -19.96
N LEU A 176 19.12 31.51 -20.52
CA LEU A 176 19.82 31.82 -21.76
C LEU A 176 18.92 31.78 -22.99
N ALA A 177 17.93 30.87 -23.05
CA ALA A 177 16.93 30.86 -24.11
C ALA A 177 16.06 32.11 -24.07
N LEU A 178 15.69 32.60 -22.88
CA LEU A 178 14.95 33.85 -22.69
C LEU A 178 15.82 35.09 -23.01
N LEU A 179 17.12 35.06 -22.70
CA LEU A 179 18.05 36.17 -22.95
C LEU A 179 18.54 36.25 -24.41
N GLY A 180 18.71 35.10 -25.08
CA GLY A 180 19.22 35.00 -26.46
C GLY A 180 18.28 35.52 -27.54
N LEU A 181 17.08 35.96 -27.16
CA LEU A 181 16.04 36.43 -28.08
C LEU A 181 16.12 37.93 -28.39
N GLY A 182 17.04 38.67 -27.74
CA GLY A 182 17.35 40.06 -28.11
C GLY A 182 16.28 41.09 -27.73
N VAL A 183 16.72 42.33 -27.68
CA VAL A 183 16.01 43.50 -27.13
C VAL A 183 14.85 43.92 -28.04
N GLY A 184 13.61 43.74 -27.61
CA GLY A 184 12.45 44.33 -28.30
C GLY A 184 11.10 43.70 -27.95
N VAL A 185 10.34 44.38 -27.09
CA VAL A 185 8.87 44.28 -26.92
C VAL A 185 8.25 42.87 -27.10
N MET A 186 8.74 41.88 -26.36
CA MET A 186 8.01 40.62 -26.24
C MET A 186 6.76 40.85 -25.39
N GLN A 187 5.59 40.53 -25.94
CA GLN A 187 4.36 40.45 -25.14
C GLN A 187 4.51 39.31 -24.14
N ALA A 188 4.04 39.50 -22.89
CA ALA A 188 4.19 38.53 -21.80
C ALA A 188 3.73 37.11 -22.19
N ASP A 189 2.74 37.00 -23.06
CA ASP A 189 2.21 35.71 -23.56
C ASP A 189 3.21 34.92 -24.42
N GLN A 190 4.07 35.59 -25.18
CA GLN A 190 5.07 34.93 -26.01
C GLN A 190 6.24 34.41 -25.17
N ALA A 191 6.65 35.17 -24.15
CA ALA A 191 7.63 34.74 -23.16
C ALA A 191 7.13 33.53 -22.35
N ARG A 192 5.85 33.53 -21.97
CA ARG A 192 5.18 32.40 -21.29
C ARG A 192 5.22 31.13 -22.13
N LYS A 193 4.81 31.20 -23.40
CA LYS A 193 4.84 30.05 -24.31
C LYS A 193 6.26 29.47 -24.48
N GLN A 194 7.26 30.34 -24.61
CA GLN A 194 8.64 29.89 -24.79
C GLN A 194 9.24 29.32 -23.51
N LEU A 195 8.93 29.89 -22.35
CA LEU A 195 9.29 29.31 -21.06
C LEU A 195 8.79 27.86 -20.97
N ILE A 196 7.49 27.65 -21.24
CA ILE A 196 6.88 26.31 -21.19
C ILE A 196 7.55 25.35 -22.18
N GLN A 197 7.83 25.79 -23.41
CA GLN A 197 8.52 24.96 -24.41
C GLN A 197 9.96 24.61 -24.00
N ALA A 198 10.69 25.55 -23.43
CA ALA A 198 12.04 25.32 -22.93
C ALA A 198 12.02 24.34 -21.74
N THR A 199 11.12 24.53 -20.78
CA THR A 199 10.94 23.62 -19.65
C THR A 199 10.51 22.23 -20.12
N LYS A 200 9.62 22.12 -21.11
CA LYS A 200 9.22 20.84 -21.72
C LYS A 200 10.42 20.12 -22.33
N LYS A 201 11.22 20.84 -23.12
CA LYS A 201 12.38 20.26 -23.81
C LYS A 201 13.39 19.68 -22.83
N GLU A 202 13.66 20.41 -21.75
CA GLU A 202 14.54 19.91 -20.69
C GLU A 202 13.89 18.76 -19.93
N LEU A 203 12.61 18.85 -19.55
CA LEU A 203 11.90 17.76 -18.91
C LEU A 203 12.00 16.46 -19.72
N VAL A 204 11.62 16.49 -20.99
CA VAL A 204 11.61 15.32 -21.89
C VAL A 204 12.98 14.67 -22.02
N LYS A 205 14.08 15.43 -21.89
CA LYS A 205 15.44 14.91 -21.89
C LYS A 205 15.74 14.04 -20.66
N TYR A 206 15.17 14.37 -19.50
CA TYR A 206 15.40 13.65 -18.25
C TYR A 206 14.34 12.58 -17.95
N LEU A 207 13.14 12.63 -18.55
CA LEU A 207 12.09 11.64 -18.34
C LEU A 207 12.56 10.18 -18.50
N PRO A 208 13.32 9.79 -19.53
CA PRO A 208 13.76 8.40 -19.68
C PRO A 208 14.71 7.94 -18.56
N GLN A 209 15.60 8.82 -18.12
CA GLN A 209 16.54 8.54 -17.03
C GLN A 209 15.79 8.32 -15.71
N VAL A 210 14.90 9.25 -15.38
CA VAL A 210 14.03 9.16 -14.19
C VAL A 210 13.21 7.88 -14.23
N ALA A 211 12.59 7.60 -15.38
CA ALA A 211 11.75 6.43 -15.54
C ALA A 211 12.54 5.13 -15.33
N GLN A 212 13.83 5.10 -15.70
CA GLN A 212 14.70 3.95 -15.51
C GLN A 212 15.22 3.83 -14.07
N GLU A 213 15.68 4.93 -13.47
CA GLU A 213 16.26 4.95 -12.12
C GLU A 213 15.22 4.64 -11.05
N GLN A 214 14.01 5.16 -11.20
CA GLN A 214 12.94 5.01 -10.22
C GLN A 214 12.11 3.74 -10.41
N TRP A 215 12.20 3.07 -11.56
CA TRP A 215 11.43 1.85 -11.81
C TRP A 215 11.78 0.72 -10.84
N GLN A 216 13.07 0.51 -10.56
CA GLN A 216 13.53 -0.58 -9.70
C GLN A 216 13.09 -0.39 -8.24
N PRO A 217 13.29 0.79 -7.60
CA PRO A 217 12.75 1.06 -6.27
C PRO A 217 11.23 0.86 -6.16
N ILE A 218 10.46 1.31 -7.17
CA ILE A 218 9.01 1.11 -7.22
C ILE A 218 8.65 -0.37 -7.29
N ARG A 219 9.32 -1.12 -8.17
CA ARG A 219 9.11 -2.56 -8.28
C ARG A 219 9.39 -3.28 -6.96
N ASP A 220 10.48 -2.92 -6.30
CA ASP A 220 10.92 -3.57 -5.07
C ASP A 220 9.98 -3.26 -3.91
N ALA A 221 9.53 -2.01 -3.77
CA ALA A 221 8.52 -1.62 -2.78
C ALA A 221 7.19 -2.38 -2.94
N ILE A 222 6.72 -2.53 -4.19
CA ILE A 222 5.49 -3.29 -4.47
C ILE A 222 5.70 -4.77 -4.17
N LYS A 223 6.85 -5.31 -4.56
CA LYS A 223 7.20 -6.71 -4.28
C LYS A 223 7.21 -6.98 -2.78
N GLU A 224 7.87 -6.13 -2.00
CA GLU A 224 7.94 -6.24 -0.54
C GLU A 224 6.55 -6.31 0.10
N CYS A 225 5.58 -5.55 -0.40
CA CYS A 225 4.19 -5.62 0.07
C CYS A 225 3.57 -7.02 -0.11
N PHE A 226 3.82 -7.67 -1.25
CA PHE A 226 3.32 -9.03 -1.49
C PHE A 226 4.14 -10.09 -0.77
N ASP A 227 5.46 -9.92 -0.66
CA ASP A 227 6.35 -10.84 0.04
C ASP A 227 6.06 -10.87 1.56
N ASN A 228 5.76 -9.71 2.16
CA ASN A 228 5.34 -9.63 3.57
C ASN A 228 4.00 -10.33 3.79
N TYR A 229 3.03 -10.09 2.90
CA TYR A 229 1.76 -10.82 2.92
C TYR A 229 1.97 -12.34 2.82
N GLU A 230 2.77 -12.79 1.85
CA GLU A 230 3.05 -14.21 1.65
C GLU A 230 3.69 -14.83 2.90
N THR A 231 4.68 -14.15 3.49
CA THR A 231 5.40 -14.62 4.68
C THR A 231 4.44 -14.82 5.85
N GLU A 232 3.64 -13.81 6.19
CA GLU A 232 2.67 -13.89 7.29
C GLU A 232 1.58 -14.95 7.06
N VAL A 233 1.03 -15.04 5.84
CA VAL A 233 0.02 -16.08 5.53
C VAL A 233 0.64 -17.47 5.68
N LYS A 234 1.86 -17.66 5.17
CA LYS A 234 2.55 -18.94 5.23
C LYS A 234 2.86 -19.34 6.67
N GLU A 235 3.39 -18.44 7.47
CA GLU A 235 3.67 -18.70 8.89
C GLU A 235 2.41 -19.11 9.65
N ARG A 236 1.30 -18.40 9.44
CA ARG A 236 0.02 -18.74 10.10
C ARG A 236 -0.56 -20.08 9.67
N ILE A 237 -0.40 -20.45 8.39
CA ILE A 237 -0.79 -21.77 7.90
C ILE A 237 0.10 -22.85 8.52
N ASP A 238 1.42 -22.65 8.50
CA ASP A 238 2.38 -23.61 9.04
C ASP A 238 2.21 -23.79 10.55
N ASP A 239 1.92 -22.73 11.29
CA ASP A 239 1.66 -22.76 12.73
C ASP A 239 0.37 -23.50 13.07
N ASP A 240 -0.73 -23.31 12.30
CA ASP A 240 -1.96 -24.07 12.50
C ASP A 240 -1.73 -25.58 12.24
N ILE A 241 -1.01 -25.92 11.17
CA ILE A 241 -0.67 -27.31 10.84
C ILE A 241 0.18 -27.95 11.95
N LYS A 242 1.25 -27.26 12.39
CA LYS A 242 2.13 -27.75 13.45
C LYS A 242 1.40 -27.88 14.78
N SER A 243 0.54 -26.91 15.12
CA SER A 243 -0.27 -26.95 16.35
C SER A 243 -1.17 -28.17 16.39
N ARG A 244 -1.88 -28.45 15.28
CA ARG A 244 -2.74 -29.63 15.15
C ARG A 244 -1.97 -30.95 15.23
N GLN A 245 -0.76 -31.01 14.68
CA GLN A 245 0.12 -32.18 14.81
C GLN A 245 0.58 -32.37 16.26
N ALA A 246 1.05 -31.28 16.88
CA ALA A 246 1.53 -31.29 18.25
C ALA A 246 0.42 -31.67 19.24
N GLU A 247 -0.85 -31.31 18.99
CA GLU A 247 -1.99 -31.74 19.81
C GLU A 247 -2.07 -33.27 19.91
N LEU A 248 -1.90 -33.98 18.80
CA LEU A 248 -1.93 -35.44 18.74
C LEU A 248 -0.66 -36.07 19.32
N ASP A 249 0.50 -35.54 18.96
CA ASP A 249 1.79 -36.05 19.43
C ASP A 249 1.93 -35.91 20.95
N ASN A 250 1.47 -34.79 21.51
CA ASN A 250 1.46 -34.56 22.95
C ASN A 250 0.53 -35.55 23.66
N LEU A 251 -0.66 -35.82 23.11
CA LEU A 251 -1.59 -36.79 23.69
C LEU A 251 -1.00 -38.21 23.66
N LEU A 252 -0.34 -38.59 22.56
CA LEU A 252 0.31 -39.89 22.42
C LEU A 252 1.45 -40.03 23.43
N LYS A 253 2.34 -39.04 23.50
CA LYS A 253 3.47 -39.01 24.44
C LYS A 253 3.00 -39.10 25.89
N GLN A 254 1.96 -38.36 26.26
CA GLN A 254 1.42 -38.41 27.61
C GLN A 254 0.89 -39.81 27.97
N LYS A 255 0.24 -40.51 27.04
CA LYS A 255 -0.26 -41.88 27.25
C LYS A 255 0.86 -42.92 27.37
N GLU A 256 1.98 -42.70 26.71
CA GLU A 256 3.15 -43.58 26.79
C GLU A 256 3.94 -43.37 28.09
N GLU A 257 4.03 -42.13 28.57
CA GLU A 257 4.87 -41.78 29.71
C GLU A 257 4.15 -41.91 31.06
N ARG A 258 2.82 -41.74 31.12
CA ARG A 258 2.07 -41.65 32.39
C ARG A 258 0.63 -42.16 32.26
N GLU A 259 0.09 -42.68 33.36
CA GLU A 259 -1.36 -42.88 33.48
C GLU A 259 -2.03 -41.55 33.86
N ILE A 260 -3.05 -41.16 33.10
CA ILE A 260 -3.85 -39.95 33.34
C ILE A 260 -5.17 -40.33 34.00
N ASN A 261 -5.54 -39.63 35.07
CA ASN A 261 -6.90 -39.68 35.59
C ASN A 261 -7.85 -38.97 34.62
N ARG A 262 -8.67 -39.78 33.92
CA ARG A 262 -9.57 -39.29 32.86
C ARG A 262 -10.64 -38.34 33.38
N GLU A 263 -11.16 -38.55 34.58
CA GLU A 263 -12.22 -37.71 35.15
C GLU A 263 -11.68 -36.34 35.53
N GLU A 264 -10.49 -36.30 36.13
CA GLU A 264 -9.82 -35.05 36.49
C GLU A 264 -9.43 -34.25 35.25
N GLU A 265 -8.88 -34.90 34.22
CA GLU A 265 -8.51 -34.24 32.96
C GLU A 265 -9.73 -33.72 32.20
N LEU A 266 -10.84 -34.46 32.20
CA LEU A 266 -12.10 -34.01 31.62
C LEU A 266 -12.65 -32.78 32.36
N SER A 267 -12.59 -32.78 33.70
CA SER A 267 -12.98 -31.61 34.49
C SER A 267 -12.08 -30.41 34.22
N ARG A 268 -10.77 -30.62 34.03
CA ARG A 268 -9.80 -29.56 33.74
C ARG A 268 -10.08 -28.91 32.37
N LEU A 269 -10.31 -29.72 31.34
CA LEU A 269 -10.59 -29.23 29.98
C LEU A 269 -11.96 -28.56 29.88
N SER A 270 -13.00 -29.09 30.53
CA SER A 270 -14.32 -28.47 30.55
C SER A 270 -14.31 -27.12 31.28
N LYS A 271 -13.51 -26.99 32.35
CA LYS A 271 -13.30 -25.71 33.01
C LYS A 271 -12.60 -24.71 32.09
N LEU A 272 -11.57 -25.12 31.37
CA LEU A 272 -10.88 -24.25 30.41
C LEU A 272 -11.84 -23.73 29.32
N GLU A 273 -12.69 -24.60 28.76
CA GLU A 273 -13.71 -24.22 27.79
C GLU A 273 -14.69 -23.18 28.36
N THR A 274 -15.15 -23.39 29.60
CA THR A 274 -16.07 -22.47 30.30
C THR A 274 -15.41 -21.12 30.56
N ASP A 275 -14.16 -21.12 31.05
CA ASP A 275 -13.42 -19.91 31.38
C ASP A 275 -13.16 -19.07 30.11
N VAL A 276 -12.75 -19.71 29.00
CA VAL A 276 -12.52 -19.02 27.71
C VAL A 276 -13.80 -18.48 27.11
N SER A 277 -14.89 -19.25 27.13
CA SER A 277 -16.19 -18.81 26.61
C SER A 277 -16.73 -17.62 27.40
N GLY A 278 -16.57 -17.64 28.72
CA GLY A 278 -16.97 -16.53 29.59
C GLY A 278 -16.20 -15.23 29.31
N GLU A 279 -14.91 -15.30 28.96
CA GLU A 279 -14.16 -14.11 28.53
C GLU A 279 -14.58 -13.62 27.14
N TYR A 280 -14.85 -14.53 26.20
CA TYR A 280 -15.36 -14.19 24.87
C TYR A 280 -16.69 -13.42 24.94
N GLU A 281 -17.65 -13.91 25.72
CA GLU A 281 -18.96 -13.27 25.91
C GLU A 281 -18.84 -11.86 26.51
N LYS A 282 -17.87 -11.62 27.41
CA LYS A 282 -17.60 -10.29 27.95
C LYS A 282 -17.14 -9.32 26.86
N ILE A 283 -16.20 -9.77 26.01
CA ILE A 283 -15.69 -8.96 24.89
C ILE A 283 -16.84 -8.64 23.93
N GLU A 284 -17.64 -9.63 23.55
CA GLU A 284 -18.78 -9.45 22.66
C GLU A 284 -19.81 -8.48 23.25
N SER A 285 -20.14 -8.62 24.54
CA SER A 285 -21.05 -7.72 25.25
C SER A 285 -20.57 -6.26 25.23
N VAL A 286 -19.29 -6.02 25.51
CA VAL A 286 -18.68 -4.68 25.45
C VAL A 286 -18.74 -4.11 24.03
N TYR A 287 -18.41 -4.92 23.02
CA TYR A 287 -18.44 -4.51 21.62
C TYR A 287 -19.87 -4.16 21.15
N GLN A 288 -20.86 -5.00 21.48
CA GLN A 288 -22.27 -4.76 21.17
C GLN A 288 -22.81 -3.51 21.89
N ALA A 289 -22.40 -3.28 23.13
CA ALA A 289 -22.77 -2.08 23.87
C ALA A 289 -22.18 -0.82 23.22
N PHE A 290 -20.92 -0.87 22.76
CA PHE A 290 -20.29 0.21 22.03
C PHE A 290 -21.00 0.48 20.70
N LEU A 291 -21.28 -0.54 19.90
CA LEU A 291 -22.01 -0.40 18.63
C LEU A 291 -23.36 0.28 18.83
N LYS A 292 -24.11 -0.08 19.88
CA LYS A 292 -25.39 0.56 20.23
C LYS A 292 -25.26 2.00 20.73
N ALA A 293 -24.10 2.39 21.27
CA ALA A 293 -23.86 3.73 21.77
C ALA A 293 -23.40 4.70 20.67
N VAL A 294 -22.81 4.17 19.59
CA VAL A 294 -22.24 4.96 18.47
C VAL A 294 -23.10 4.91 17.21
N GLY A 295 -23.98 3.91 17.07
CA GLY A 295 -25.03 3.85 16.04
C GLY A 295 -26.29 4.61 16.43
#